data_AF-A0A958AHN2-F1
#
_entry.id   AF-A0A958AHN2-F1
#
_cell.length_a   1.000
_cell.length_b   1.000
_cell.length_c   1.000
_cell.angle_alpha   90.00
_cell.angle_beta   90.00
_cell.angle_gamma   90.00
#
_symmetry.space_group_name_H-M   'P 1'
#
loop_
_entity.id
_entity.type
_entity.pdbx_description
1 polymer ?
#
loop_
_entity_poly.entity_id
_entity_poly.type
_entity_poly.pdbx_seq_one_letter_code
_entity_poly.pdbx_strand_id
1 'polypeptide(L)' 'MAQFKDPVCGMEVASETAKHTSVYKGQMYYFCVPGCKMAFDKNPEKYLKSDQSQHQRHN' A
#
# COMPACT_ATOMS: atom_id res chain seq x y z
N MET A 1 -1.33 -11.78 -13.23
CA MET A 1 -0.70 -10.49 -12.93
C MET A 1 -0.99 -10.16 -11.47
N ALA A 2 0.02 -9.91 -10.64
CA ALA A 2 -0.21 -9.58 -9.24
C ALA A 2 -0.54 -8.08 -9.13
N GLN A 3 -1.77 -7.79 -8.73
CA GLN A 3 -2.24 -6.43 -8.40
C GLN A 3 -2.09 -6.24 -6.89
N PHE A 4 -1.43 -5.16 -6.51
CA PHE A 4 -1.15 -4.79 -5.14
C PHE A 4 -1.93 -3.53 -4.82
N LYS A 5 -2.54 -3.48 -3.64
CA LYS A 5 -3.27 -2.30 -3.19
C LYS A 5 -2.30 -1.31 -2.55
N ASP A 6 -2.31 -0.08 -3.02
CA ASP A 6 -1.57 1.02 -2.42
C ASP A 6 -2.17 1.30 -1.02
N PRO A 7 -1.41 1.14 0.08
CA PRO A 7 -1.93 1.31 1.43
C PRO A 7 -2.18 2.78 1.80
N VAL A 8 -1.74 3.74 0.97
CA VAL A 8 -1.95 5.18 1.18
C VAL A 8 -3.26 5.64 0.57
N CYS A 9 -3.51 5.30 -0.69
CA CYS A 9 -4.69 5.77 -1.44
C CYS A 9 -5.74 4.68 -1.70
N GLY A 10 -5.42 3.41 -1.47
CA GLY A 10 -6.31 2.27 -1.74
C GLY A 10 -6.40 1.88 -3.21
N MET A 11 -5.60 2.48 -4.09
CA MET A 11 -5.60 2.24 -5.52
C MET A 11 -4.93 0.89 -5.85
N GLU A 12 -5.45 0.18 -6.84
CA GLU A 12 -4.83 -1.05 -7.35
C GLU A 12 -3.64 -0.71 -8.26
N VAL A 13 -2.49 -1.31 -7.98
CA VAL A 13 -1.23 -1.11 -8.68
C VAL A 13 -0.75 -2.45 -9.21
N ALA A 14 -0.55 -2.55 -10.52
CA ALA A 14 0.02 -3.76 -11.10
C ALA A 14 1.53 -3.82 -10.81
N SER A 15 2.03 -4.95 -10.34
CA SER A 15 3.47 -5.17 -10.11
C SER A 15 4.34 -4.88 -11.33
N GLU A 16 3.82 -5.10 -12.54
CA GLU A 16 4.52 -4.83 -13.81
C GLU A 16 4.64 -3.33 -14.12
N THR A 17 3.69 -2.51 -13.67
CA THR A 17 3.70 -1.05 -13.90
C THR A 17 4.17 -0.26 -12.69
N ALA A 18 4.31 -0.92 -11.54
CA ALA A 18 4.74 -0.32 -10.29
C ALA A 18 6.22 0.07 -10.32
N LYS A 19 6.49 1.29 -10.79
CA LYS A 19 7.83 1.89 -10.74
C LYS A 19 8.25 2.30 -9.32
N HIS A 20 7.30 2.34 -8.39
CA HIS A 20 7.53 2.81 -7.03
C HIS A 20 7.21 1.70 -6.04
N THR A 21 8.24 1.16 -5.40
CA THR A 21 8.11 0.14 -4.36
C THR A 21 8.86 0.57 -3.10
N SER A 22 8.44 0.04 -1.95
CA SER A 22 9.19 0.17 -0.69
C SER A 22 9.12 -1.16 0.07
N VAL A 23 10.23 -1.53 0.72
CA VAL A 23 10.31 -2.75 1.51
C VAL A 23 10.19 -2.37 2.98
N TYR A 24 9.15 -2.86 3.65
CA TYR A 24 8.91 -2.58 5.05
C TYR A 24 8.61 -3.87 5.82
N LYS A 25 9.34 -4.11 6.91
CA LYS A 25 9.26 -5.37 7.71
C LYS A 25 9.43 -6.65 6.87
N GLY A 26 10.24 -6.59 5.80
CA GLY A 26 10.45 -7.72 4.88
C GLY A 26 9.34 -7.92 3.85
N GLN A 27 8.30 -7.08 3.86
CA GLN A 27 7.22 -7.10 2.89
C GLN A 27 7.44 -6.02 1.82
N MET A 28 7.27 -6.36 0.55
CA MET A 28 7.34 -5.40 -0.55
C MET A 28 5.97 -4.76 -0.79
N TYR A 29 5.92 -3.43 -0.74
CA TYR A 29 4.74 -2.61 -1.01
C TYR A 29 4.92 -1.83 -2.31
N TYR A 30 3.81 -1.62 -3.01
CA TYR A 30 3.75 -0.98 -4.32
C TYR A 30 2.88 0.26 -4.24
N PHE A 31 3.32 1.32 -4.93
CA PHE A 31 2.68 2.63 -4.87
C PHE A 31 2.36 3.15 -6.27
N CYS A 32 1.19 3.78 -6.42
CA CYS A 32 0.78 4.31 -7.73
C CYS A 32 1.58 5.57 -8.10
N VAL A 33 1.99 6.35 -7.11
CA VAL A 33 2.70 7.63 -7.29
C VAL A 33 3.83 7.79 -6.27
N PRO A 34 4.87 8.58 -6.59
CA PRO A 34 5.98 8.83 -5.66
C PRO A 34 5.52 9.53 -4.38
N GLY A 35 4.42 10.30 -4.43
CA GLY A 35 3.80 10.91 -3.25
C GLY A 35 3.31 9.87 -2.23
N CYS A 36 2.68 8.78 -2.68
CA CYS A 36 2.25 7.68 -1.83
C CYS A 36 3.45 6.96 -1.21
N LYS A 37 4.49 6.67 -2.01
CA LYS A 37 5.74 6.09 -1.48
C LYS A 37 6.33 6.96 -0.37
N MET A 38 6.45 8.28 -0.60
CA MET A 38 7.04 9.18 0.39
C MET A 38 6.18 9.34 1.64
N ALA A 39 4.84 9.36 1.50
CA ALA A 39 3.93 9.36 2.64
C ALA A 39 4.08 8.06 3.45
N PHE A 40 4.13 6.91 2.77
CA PHE A 40 4.36 5.62 3.38
C PHE A 40 5.72 5.53 4.07
N ASP A 41 6.82 5.95 3.45
CA ASP A 41 8.15 5.97 4.08
C ASP A 41 8.18 6.84 5.34
N LYS A 42 7.41 7.93 5.38
CA LYS A 42 7.30 8.79 6.58
C LYS A 42 6.57 8.10 7.73
N ASN A 43 5.47 7.38 7.46
CA ASN A 43 4.61 6.79 8.49
C ASN A 43 3.99 5.44 8.05
N PRO A 44 4.80 4.41 7.80
CA PRO A 44 4.30 3.17 7.17
C PRO A 44 3.29 2.45 8.06
N GLU A 45 3.51 2.44 9.37
CA GLU A 45 2.63 1.79 10.33
C GLU A 45 1.21 2.37 10.36
N LYS A 46 1.03 3.66 10.05
CA LYS A 46 -0.28 4.31 10.00
C LYS A 46 -1.11 3.78 8.82
N TYR A 47 -0.46 3.60 7.67
CA TYR A 47 -1.10 3.12 6.45
C TYR A 47 -1.35 1.62 6.51
N LEU A 48 -0.41 0.85 7.07
CA LEU A 48 -0.58 -0.60 7.26
C LEU A 48 -1.67 -0.98 8.27
N LYS A 49 -1.91 -0.14 9.29
CA LYS A 49 -3.03 -0.34 10.23
C LYS A 49 -4.40 -0.06 9.60
N SER A 50 -4.46 0.79 8.57
CA SER A 50 -5.74 1.21 7.97
C SER A 50 -6.31 0.18 7.00
N ASP A 51 -5.48 -0.66 6.38
CA ASP A 51 -5.94 -1.72 5.46
C ASP A 51 -6.60 -2.91 6.20
N GLN A 52 -6.33 -3.06 7.50
CA GLN A 52 -6.87 -4.14 8.33
C GLN A 52 -8.30 -3.90 8.87
N SER A 53 -8.94 -2.74 8.63
CA SER A 53 -10.22 -2.40 9.30
C SER A 53 -11.48 -2.42 8.42
N GLN A 54 -11.39 -2.66 7.10
CA GLN A 54 -12.54 -2.56 6.17
C GLN A 54 -13.21 -3.91 5.82
N HIS A 55 -13.17 -4.89 6.72
CA HIS A 55 -14.14 -5.99 6.74
C HIS A 55 -14.66 -6.20 8.17
N GLN A 56 -15.14 -5.12 8.81
CA GLN A 56 -16.14 -5.31 9.86
C GLN A 56 -17.40 -5.84 9.19
N ARG A 57 -17.60 -7.15 9.31
CA ARG A 57 -18.89 -7.82 9.17
C ARG A 57 -19.95 -6.98 9.89
N HIS A 58 -20.80 -6.30 9.13
CA HIS A 58 -22.05 -5.77 9.66
C HIS A 58 -22.93 -6.99 9.98
N ASN A 59 -23.29 -7.12 11.25
CA ASN A 59 -24.18 -8.15 11.78
C ASN A 59 -25.60 -7.98 11.27
#